data_AF-A0A7S2WUA0-F1
#
_entry.id   AF-A0A7S2WUA0-F1
#
_cell.length_a   1.000
_cell.length_b   1.000
_cell.length_c   1.000
_cell.angle_alpha   90.00
_cell.angle_beta   90.00
_cell.angle_gamma   90.00
#
_symmetry.space_group_name_H-M   'P 1'
#
loop_
_entity.id
_entity.type
_entity.pdbx_description
1 polymer ?
#
loop_
_entity_poly.entity_id
_entity_poly.type
_entity_poly.pdbx_seq_one_letter_code
_entity_poly.pdbx_strand_id
1 'polypeptide(L)'
;HFRLSEFLRTPLDELVLQAKRLGLADGQGDEDSSVTGFLREALSPPHPLAIANAIDLLQQLGALDGREKLTRLGTLLAQLPIEPRFGKMLLWAHFFGALEPALLVACTMTSKGVFVLPSQPGLKAAASQSRRRFSG
;
A
#
# COMPACT_ATOMS: atom_id res chain seq x y z
N HIS A 1 -20.34 5.79 -20.40
CA HIS A 1 -19.77 5.16 -19.19
C HIS A 1 -18.37 5.74 -18.95
N PHE A 2 -18.24 6.75 -18.10
CA PHE A 2 -16.90 7.19 -17.66
C PHE A 2 -16.37 6.18 -16.65
N ARG A 3 -15.24 5.52 -16.98
CA ARG A 3 -14.49 4.73 -15.99
C ARG A 3 -13.76 5.73 -15.09
N LEU A 4 -13.92 5.62 -13.77
CA LEU A 4 -13.11 6.36 -12.80
C LEU A 4 -11.62 6.17 -13.14
N SER A 5 -10.86 7.27 -13.16
CA SER A 5 -9.44 7.32 -13.47
C SER A 5 -8.65 6.23 -12.73
N GLU A 6 -7.71 5.56 -13.40
CA GLU A 6 -6.78 4.60 -12.77
C GLU A 6 -5.94 5.26 -11.66
N PHE A 7 -5.78 6.58 -11.71
CA PHE A 7 -5.14 7.40 -10.67
C PHE A 7 -5.84 7.29 -9.30
N LEU A 8 -7.15 7.01 -9.29
CA LEU A 8 -7.94 6.84 -8.06
C LEU A 8 -7.99 5.38 -7.57
N ARG A 9 -7.35 4.46 -8.30
CA ARG A 9 -7.30 3.03 -7.95
C ARG A 9 -5.98 2.63 -7.32
N THR A 10 -4.92 3.38 -7.60
CA THR A 10 -3.62 3.18 -6.97
C THR A 10 -3.64 3.87 -5.61
N PRO A 11 -3.30 3.17 -4.52
CA PRO A 11 -3.26 3.79 -3.20
C PRO A 11 -2.25 4.95 -3.20
N LEU A 12 -2.64 6.07 -2.61
CA LEU A 12 -1.93 7.35 -2.76
C LEU A 12 -0.50 7.30 -2.21
N ASP A 13 -0.25 6.51 -1.17
CA ASP A 13 1.07 6.24 -0.61
C ASP A 13 2.03 5.60 -1.62
N GLU A 14 1.55 4.73 -2.51
CA GLU A 14 2.36 4.18 -3.58
C GLU A 14 2.75 5.27 -4.59
N LEU A 15 1.80 6.11 -5.01
CA LEU A 15 2.07 7.22 -5.93
C LEU A 15 3.09 8.21 -5.37
N VAL A 16 2.96 8.58 -4.09
CA VAL A 16 3.91 9.46 -3.41
C VAL A 16 5.31 8.85 -3.39
N LEU A 17 5.41 7.56 -3.07
CA LEU A 17 6.67 6.85 -3.01
C LEU A 17 7.32 6.73 -4.40
N GLN A 18 6.53 6.51 -5.45
CA GLN A 18 7.00 6.48 -6.83
C GLN A 18 7.48 7.86 -7.32
N ALA A 19 6.74 8.93 -7.01
CA ALA A 19 7.11 10.29 -7.36
C ALA A 19 8.47 10.69 -6.75
N LYS A 20 8.67 10.39 -5.46
CA LYS A 20 9.95 10.57 -4.76
C LYS A 20 11.07 9.72 -5.36
N ARG A 21 10.81 8.46 -5.73
CA ARG A 21 11.84 7.60 -6.35
C ARG A 21 12.30 8.12 -7.70
N LEU A 22 11.39 8.70 -8.48
CA LEU A 22 11.67 9.26 -9.81
C LEU A 22 12.28 10.67 -9.77
N GLY A 23 12.47 11.24 -8.58
CA GLY A 23 12.99 12.59 -8.42
C GLY A 23 12.01 13.70 -8.82
N LEU A 24 10.73 13.36 -8.98
CA LEU A 24 9.69 14.30 -9.43
C LEU A 24 9.19 15.22 -8.30
N ALA A 25 9.54 14.91 -7.06
CA ALA A 25 9.06 15.60 -5.86
C ALA A 25 10.16 15.71 -4.78
N ASP A 26 11.41 15.93 -5.20
CA ASP A 26 12.59 15.93 -4.30
C ASP A 26 12.74 17.20 -3.46
N GLY A 27 12.02 18.26 -3.82
CA GLY A 27 12.14 19.54 -3.16
C GLY A 27 11.58 19.55 -1.74
N GLN A 28 12.31 20.23 -0.86
CA GLN A 28 11.91 20.49 0.53
C GLN A 28 11.53 21.96 0.64
N GLY A 29 10.24 22.25 0.86
CA GLY A 29 9.79 23.59 1.28
C GLY A 29 9.31 24.53 0.18
N ASP A 30 9.66 24.33 -1.09
CA ASP A 30 9.02 25.05 -2.20
C ASP A 30 7.73 24.30 -2.60
N GLU A 31 6.58 24.97 -2.52
CA GLU A 31 5.26 24.37 -2.75
C GLU A 31 5.22 23.56 -4.07
N ASP A 32 5.83 24.10 -5.13
CA ASP A 32 5.82 23.53 -6.48
C ASP A 32 6.69 22.28 -6.64
N SER A 33 7.76 22.15 -5.85
CA SER A 33 8.72 21.03 -5.95
C SER A 33 8.42 19.87 -4.97
N SER A 34 7.41 20.07 -4.12
CA SER A 34 6.96 19.09 -3.14
C SER A 34 6.04 18.03 -3.76
N VAL A 35 5.81 16.94 -3.04
CA VAL A 35 4.81 15.93 -3.43
C VAL A 35 3.44 16.55 -3.62
N THR A 36 3.09 17.51 -2.75
CA THR A 36 1.84 18.24 -2.82
C THR A 36 1.76 19.09 -4.09
N GLY A 37 2.83 19.79 -4.46
CA GLY A 37 2.91 20.55 -5.71
C GLY A 37 2.74 19.65 -6.93
N PHE A 38 3.56 18.60 -7.01
CA PHE A 38 3.51 17.62 -8.09
C PHE A 38 2.11 16.99 -8.28
N LEU A 39 1.44 16.59 -7.20
CA LEU A 39 0.12 15.95 -7.27
C LEU A 39 -1.02 16.94 -7.57
N ARG A 40 -0.83 18.25 -7.35
CA ARG A 40 -1.82 19.27 -7.70
C ARG A 40 -1.92 19.50 -9.20
N GLU A 41 -0.83 19.27 -9.94
CA GLU A 41 -0.80 19.36 -11.40
C GLU A 41 -1.40 18.13 -12.11
N ALA A 42 -1.73 17.07 -11.37
CA ALA A 42 -2.32 15.87 -11.93
C ALA A 42 -3.71 16.14 -12.55
N LEU A 43 -4.08 15.37 -13.58
CA LEU A 43 -5.37 15.47 -14.29
C LEU A 43 -6.59 15.44 -13.35
N SER A 44 -6.48 14.70 -12.25
CA SER A 44 -7.48 14.63 -11.18
C SER A 44 -6.74 14.70 -9.84
N PRO A 45 -6.52 15.91 -9.30
CA PRO A 45 -5.68 16.08 -8.13
C PRO A 45 -6.35 15.47 -6.89
N PRO A 46 -5.61 14.73 -6.04
CA PRO A 46 -6.13 14.19 -4.80
C PRO A 46 -6.35 15.31 -3.77
N HIS A 47 -7.23 15.07 -2.79
CA HIS A 47 -7.50 16.02 -1.72
C HIS A 47 -6.23 16.28 -0.88
N PRO A 48 -5.90 17.52 -0.48
CA PRO A 48 -4.68 17.82 0.29
C PRO A 48 -4.50 16.99 1.56
N LEU A 49 -5.59 16.78 2.32
CA LEU A 49 -5.57 15.91 3.51
C LEU A 49 -5.20 14.46 3.17
N ALA A 50 -5.57 13.95 1.99
CA ALA A 50 -5.20 12.60 1.59
C ALA A 50 -3.69 12.51 1.32
N ILE A 51 -3.11 13.55 0.70
CA ILE A 51 -1.67 13.65 0.46
C ILE A 51 -0.91 13.67 1.79
N ALA A 52 -1.34 14.51 2.73
CA ALA A 52 -0.76 14.58 4.07
C ALA A 52 -0.80 13.22 4.78
N ASN A 53 -1.96 12.56 4.79
CA ASN A 53 -2.10 11.22 5.39
C ASN A 53 -1.19 10.18 4.73
N ALA A 54 -0.97 10.25 3.41
CA ALA A 54 -0.07 9.35 2.70
C ALA A 54 1.39 9.58 3.09
N ILE A 55 1.82 10.86 3.21
CA ILE A 55 3.16 11.22 3.69
C ILE A 55 3.36 10.72 5.13
N ASP A 56 2.40 10.97 6.02
CA ASP A 56 2.44 10.52 7.41
C ASP A 56 2.58 9.00 7.51
N LEU A 57 1.80 8.25 6.72
CA LEU A 57 1.88 6.79 6.66
C LEU A 57 3.26 6.33 6.18
N LEU A 58 3.82 6.95 5.14
CA LEU A 58 5.14 6.59 4.64
C LEU A 58 6.26 6.91 5.65
N GLN A 59 6.12 7.98 6.43
CA GLN A 59 7.03 8.28 7.54
C GLN A 59 6.93 7.25 8.67
N GLN A 60 5.71 6.84 9.06
CA GLN A 60 5.49 5.79 10.05
C GLN A 60 6.04 4.43 9.60
N LEU A 61 5.94 4.13 8.29
CA LEU A 61 6.57 2.96 7.70
C LEU A 61 8.11 3.08 7.63
N GLY A 62 8.68 4.27 7.79
CA GLY A 62 10.10 4.55 7.63
C GLY A 62 10.54 4.59 6.17
N ALA A 63 9.61 4.70 5.23
CA ALA A 63 9.88 4.86 3.81
C ALA A 63 10.37 6.28 3.50
N LEU A 64 9.84 7.27 4.22
CA LEU A 64 10.32 8.65 4.25
C LEU A 64 10.91 8.98 5.62
N ASP A 65 11.88 9.89 5.68
CA ASP A 65 12.31 10.49 6.94
C ASP A 65 11.43 11.70 7.33
N GLY A 66 11.70 12.30 8.49
CA GLY A 66 10.95 13.46 8.99
C GLY A 66 11.09 14.73 8.14
N ARG A 67 11.92 14.71 7.09
CA ARG A 67 12.03 15.78 6.09
C ARG A 67 11.50 15.33 4.73
N GLU A 68 10.65 14.30 4.72
CA GLU A 68 10.07 13.69 3.52
C GLU A 68 11.11 13.19 2.50
N LYS A 69 12.32 12.88 2.94
CA LYS A 69 13.35 12.33 2.07
C LYS A 69 13.20 10.82 2.00
N LEU A 70 13.35 10.27 0.80
CA LEU A 70 13.34 8.83 0.59
C LEU A 70 14.48 8.16 1.37
N THR A 71 14.13 7.20 2.23
CA THR A 71 15.11 6.40 2.99
C THR A 71 15.59 5.20 2.15
N ARG A 72 16.63 4.49 2.61
CA ARG A 72 17.04 3.21 1.99
C ARG A 72 15.92 2.18 1.99
N LEU A 73 15.16 2.10 3.09
CA LEU A 73 13.98 1.24 3.17
C LEU A 73 12.93 1.70 2.15
N GLY A 74 12.65 3.00 2.06
CA GLY A 74 11.73 3.56 1.07
C GLY A 74 12.12 3.22 -0.36
N THR A 75 13.41 3.29 -0.70
CA THR A 75 13.91 2.90 -2.02
C THR A 75 13.66 1.42 -2.33
N LEU A 76 13.82 0.53 -1.35
CA LEU A 76 13.50 -0.90 -1.51
C LEU A 76 11.99 -1.10 -1.66
N LEU A 77 11.18 -0.49 -0.80
CA LEU A 77 9.72 -0.59 -0.85
C LEU A 77 9.17 -0.09 -2.19
N ALA A 78 9.73 1.00 -2.72
CA ALA A 78 9.31 1.57 -3.99
C ALA A 78 9.55 0.61 -5.17
N GLN A 79 10.51 -0.31 -5.09
CA GLN A 79 10.80 -1.28 -6.16
C GLN A 79 9.85 -2.48 -6.15
N LEU A 80 9.11 -2.70 -5.07
CA LEU A 80 8.21 -3.84 -4.95
C LEU A 80 6.85 -3.48 -5.58
N PRO A 81 6.25 -4.36 -6.41
CA PRO A 81 4.93 -4.14 -7.00
C PRO A 81 3.80 -4.49 -6.03
N ILE A 82 3.92 -4.05 -4.78
CA ILE A 82 2.97 -4.28 -3.69
C ILE A 82 2.93 -3.05 -2.79
N GLU A 83 1.85 -2.91 -2.03
CA GLU A 83 1.71 -1.80 -1.10
C GLU A 83 2.87 -1.78 -0.07
N PRO A 84 3.40 -0.59 0.27
CA PRO A 84 4.58 -0.44 1.13
C PRO A 84 4.50 -1.17 2.48
N ARG A 85 3.30 -1.28 3.05
CA ARG A 85 3.03 -2.03 4.30
C ARG A 85 3.36 -3.51 4.17
N PHE A 86 2.95 -4.16 3.08
CA PHE A 86 3.24 -5.57 2.83
C PHE A 86 4.71 -5.75 2.43
N GLY A 87 5.28 -4.81 1.66
CA GLY A 87 6.70 -4.81 1.36
C GLY A 87 7.56 -4.82 2.63
N LYS A 88 7.23 -3.95 3.60
CA LYS A 88 7.95 -3.89 4.89
C LYS A 88 7.79 -5.19 5.67
N MET A 89 6.58 -5.75 5.71
CA MET A 89 6.32 -7.04 6.36
C MET A 89 7.16 -8.16 5.75
N LEU A 90 7.21 -8.28 4.42
CA LEU A 90 7.98 -9.32 3.74
C LEU A 90 9.50 -9.16 3.95
N LEU A 91 10.01 -7.93 3.95
CA LEU A 91 11.42 -7.66 4.27
C LEU A 91 11.77 -8.14 5.69
N TRP A 92 10.95 -7.83 6.69
CA TRP A 92 11.17 -8.32 8.05
C TRP A 92 11.02 -9.83 8.16
N ALA A 93 10.01 -10.41 7.51
CA ALA A 93 9.79 -11.84 7.50
C ALA A 93 11.00 -12.58 6.90
N HIS A 94 11.64 -12.03 5.86
CA HIS A 94 12.88 -12.57 5.33
C HIS A 94 14.01 -12.57 6.38
N PHE A 95 14.22 -11.46 7.10
CA PHE A 95 15.24 -11.38 8.15
C PHE A 95 15.01 -12.36 9.31
N PHE A 96 13.75 -12.65 9.65
CA PHE A 96 13.40 -13.59 10.72
C PHE A 96 13.18 -15.04 10.25
N GLY A 97 13.42 -15.35 8.97
CA GLY A 97 13.23 -16.70 8.43
C GLY A 97 11.76 -17.15 8.32
N ALA A 98 10.82 -16.21 8.33
CA ALA A 98 9.37 -16.45 8.29
C ALA A 98 8.72 -15.97 6.97
N LEU A 99 9.47 -15.99 5.86
CA LEU A 99 9.01 -15.42 4.58
C LEU A 99 7.79 -16.15 4.01
N GLU A 100 7.79 -17.48 4.03
CA GLU A 100 6.70 -18.31 3.48
C GLU A 100 5.34 -18.05 4.15
N PRO A 101 5.20 -18.08 5.49
CA PRO A 101 3.93 -17.72 6.13
C PRO A 101 3.56 -16.25 5.92
N ALA A 102 4.53 -15.33 5.86
CA ALA A 102 4.26 -13.92 5.59
C ALA A 102 3.74 -13.68 4.16
N LEU A 103 4.26 -14.41 3.17
CA LEU A 103 3.75 -14.41 1.80
C LEU A 103 2.31 -14.89 1.75
N LEU A 104 1.99 -15.98 2.46
CA LEU A 104 0.61 -16.46 2.56
C LEU A 104 -0.32 -15.38 3.12
N VAL A 105 0.08 -14.72 4.20
CA VAL A 105 -0.68 -13.59 4.77
C VAL A 105 -0.85 -12.46 3.74
N ALA A 106 0.23 -12.02 3.10
CA ALA A 106 0.18 -10.97 2.09
C ALA A 106 -0.76 -11.33 0.92
N CYS A 107 -0.66 -12.54 0.38
CA CYS A 107 -1.53 -13.04 -0.69
C CYS A 107 -2.98 -13.09 -0.25
N THR A 108 -3.29 -13.59 0.96
CA THR A 108 -4.68 -13.67 1.44
C THR A 108 -5.31 -12.30 1.70
N MET A 109 -4.52 -11.30 2.09
CA MET A 109 -4.98 -9.93 2.32
C MET A 109 -5.20 -9.15 1.01
N THR A 110 -4.40 -9.45 -0.01
CA THR A 110 -4.45 -8.76 -1.32
C THR A 110 -5.39 -9.42 -2.33
N SER A 111 -5.71 -10.71 -2.14
CA SER A 111 -6.61 -11.46 -3.02
C SER A 111 -8.06 -11.47 -2.51
N LYS A 112 -9.01 -11.76 -3.41
CA LYS A 112 -10.40 -12.02 -3.02
C LYS A 112 -10.42 -13.30 -2.17
N GLY A 113 -11.06 -13.21 -1.00
CA GLY A 113 -10.94 -14.18 0.09
C GLY A 113 -10.96 -15.66 -0.36
N VAL A 114 -10.05 -16.44 0.23
CA VAL A 114 -9.82 -17.87 -0.09
C VAL A 114 -11.04 -18.74 0.21
N PHE A 115 -11.92 -18.29 1.10
CA PHE A 115 -13.16 -18.99 1.44
C PHE A 115 -14.33 -18.50 0.58
N VAL A 116 -14.93 -19.43 -0.17
CA VAL A 116 -16.16 -19.18 -0.93
C VAL A 116 -17.36 -19.34 -0.01
N LEU A 117 -18.22 -18.33 0.08
CA LEU A 117 -19.54 -18.49 0.70
C LEU A 117 -20.51 -19.13 -0.31
N PRO A 118 -21.05 -20.32 -0.03
CA PRO A 118 -22.04 -20.94 -0.90
C PRO A 118 -23.36 -20.15 -0.88
N SER A 119 -23.99 -20.02 -2.05
CA SER A 119 -25.26 -19.30 -2.21
C SER A 119 -26.44 -19.98 -1.49
N GLN A 120 -26.34 -21.30 -1.27
CA GLN A 120 -27.36 -22.09 -0.59
C GLN A 120 -27.33 -21.84 0.94
N PRO A 121 -28.45 -21.45 1.58
CA PRO A 121 -28.51 -21.11 3.00
C PRO A 121 -28.01 -22.23 3.93
N GLY A 122 -28.34 -23.50 3.62
CA GLY A 122 -27.97 -24.66 4.44
C GLY A 122 -26.48 -24.96 4.50
N LEU A 123 -25.70 -24.49 3.51
CA LEU A 123 -24.25 -24.73 3.44
C LEU A 123 -23.43 -23.61 4.10
N LYS A 124 -24.06 -22.48 4.46
CA LYS A 124 -23.37 -21.34 5.10
C LYS A 124 -22.83 -21.70 6.47
N ALA A 125 -23.58 -22.45 7.27
CA ALA A 125 -23.15 -22.90 8.60
C ALA A 125 -21.93 -23.83 8.53
N ALA A 126 -21.94 -24.79 7.60
CA ALA A 126 -20.81 -25.69 7.35
C ALA A 126 -19.57 -24.92 6.87
N ALA A 127 -19.73 -23.98 5.93
CA ALA A 127 -18.63 -23.14 5.46
C ALA A 127 -18.00 -22.30 6.59
N SER A 128 -18.85 -21.76 7.48
CA SER A 128 -18.42 -21.02 8.66
C SER A 128 -17.64 -21.90 9.65
N GLN A 129 -18.07 -23.15 9.83
CA GLN A 129 -17.39 -24.12 10.68
C GLN A 129 -16.02 -24.51 10.12
N SER A 130 -15.91 -24.76 8.80
CA SER A 130 -14.63 -25.03 8.14
C SER A 130 -13.67 -23.86 8.29
N ARG A 131 -14.16 -22.61 8.18
CA ARG A 131 -13.33 -21.42 8.40
C ARG A 131 -12.80 -21.32 9.84
N ARG A 132 -13.62 -21.70 10.84
CA ARG A 132 -13.18 -21.75 12.25
C ARG A 132 -12.16 -22.85 12.51
N ARG A 133 -12.27 -23.99 11.81
CA ARG A 133 -11.28 -25.08 11.92
C ARG A 133 -9.93 -24.68 11.33
N PHE A 134 -9.91 -23.82 10.31
CA PHE A 134 -8.67 -23.35 9.69
C PHE A 134 -7.91 -22.31 10.53
N SER A 135 -8.57 -21.67 11.51
CA SER A 135 -7.96 -20.63 12.35
C SER A 135 -7.28 -21.16 13.63
N GLY A 136 -7.21 -22.47 13.82
CA GLY A 136 -6.56 -23.13 14.96
C GLY A 136 -5.64 -24.24 14.50
#